data_AF-A0A7W1A0Y2-F1
#
_entry.id   AF-A0A7W1A0Y2-F1
#
_cell.length_a   1.000
_cell.length_b   1.000
_cell.length_c   1.000
_cell.angle_alpha   90.00
_cell.angle_beta   90.00
_cell.angle_gamma   90.00
#
_symmetry.space_group_name_H-M   'P 1'
#
loop_
_entity.id
_entity.type
_entity.pdbx_description
1 polymer ?
#
loop_
_entity_poly.entity_id
_entity_poly.type
_entity_poly.pdbx_seq_one_letter_code
_entity_poly.pdbx_strand_id
1 'polypeptide(L)'
;MNIDAAQYKQIATIVYDGKGVGPTAAEAELVVAICQLAVAADKVEDPDEAALFQSIATHVYAHANLSTTPPTFHPIEDQDQRRDLMQSTAAQLAGKPSAGLAYALAYILAISDLDLAPEEGELLEDLGEALAIDADRADDLIVGVTEVITPAE
;
A
#
# COMPACT_ATOMS: atom_id res chain seq x y z
N MET A 1 -5.19 -13.45 -2.13
CA MET A 1 -3.70 -13.41 -2.22
C MET A 1 -3.10 -13.26 -0.81
N ASN A 2 -1.86 -13.69 -0.51
CA ASN A 2 -1.21 -13.39 0.77
C ASN A 2 0.28 -13.08 0.57
N ILE A 3 0.78 -12.05 1.26
CA ILE A 3 2.20 -11.64 1.22
C ILE A 3 2.89 -12.19 2.45
N ASP A 4 3.97 -12.95 2.25
CA ASP A 4 4.84 -13.37 3.35
C ASP A 4 5.98 -12.37 3.64
N ALA A 5 6.73 -12.62 4.71
CA ALA A 5 7.84 -11.76 5.12
C ALA A 5 8.97 -11.66 4.09
N ALA A 6 9.18 -12.70 3.27
CA ALA A 6 10.22 -12.70 2.24
C ALA A 6 9.79 -11.83 1.04
N GLN A 7 8.55 -11.98 0.59
CA GLN A 7 7.94 -11.14 -0.45
C GLN A 7 7.91 -9.68 -0.02
N TYR A 8 7.45 -9.39 1.20
CA TYR A 8 7.47 -8.02 1.73
C TYR A 8 8.88 -7.42 1.73
N LYS A 9 9.89 -8.20 2.14
CA LYS A 9 11.29 -7.74 2.13
C LYS A 9 11.80 -7.44 0.72
N GLN A 10 11.39 -8.23 -0.28
CA GLN A 10 11.72 -7.98 -1.69
C GLN A 10 11.05 -6.68 -2.17
N ILE A 11 9.76 -6.48 -1.90
CA ILE A 11 9.03 -5.24 -2.22
C ILE A 11 9.73 -4.04 -1.58
N ALA A 12 10.03 -4.09 -0.29
CA ALA A 12 10.76 -3.03 0.39
C ALA A 12 12.14 -2.77 -0.25
N THR A 13 12.84 -3.81 -0.69
CA THR A 13 14.13 -3.68 -1.38
C THR A 13 13.98 -2.94 -2.71
N ILE A 14 12.95 -3.24 -3.49
CA ILE A 14 12.62 -2.56 -4.76
C ILE A 14 12.31 -1.09 -4.50
N VAL A 15 11.43 -0.81 -3.54
CA VAL A 15 10.99 0.55 -3.19
C VAL A 15 12.15 1.44 -2.76
N TYR A 16 13.03 0.92 -1.91
CA TYR A 16 14.14 1.68 -1.34
C TYR A 16 15.44 1.59 -2.18
N ASP A 17 15.37 1.07 -3.41
CA ASP A 17 16.51 0.82 -4.30
C ASP A 17 17.67 0.09 -3.59
N GLY A 18 17.36 -0.84 -2.68
CA GLY A 18 18.34 -1.58 -1.89
C GLY A 18 19.13 -0.75 -0.87
N LYS A 19 18.78 0.52 -0.64
CA LYS A 19 19.49 1.41 0.31
C LYS A 19 19.24 1.07 1.78
N GLY A 20 18.30 0.16 2.08
CA GLY A 20 18.07 -0.36 3.44
C GLY A 20 17.49 0.65 4.43
N VAL A 21 16.94 1.77 3.95
CA VAL A 21 16.31 2.78 4.80
C VAL A 21 14.82 2.47 4.88
N GLY A 22 14.40 1.71 5.90
CA GLY A 22 12.98 1.41 6.15
C GLY A 22 12.18 2.66 6.58
N PRO A 23 10.85 2.56 6.63
CA PRO A 23 10.00 3.66 7.06
C PRO A 23 10.24 3.99 8.53
N THR A 24 10.12 5.27 8.90
CA THR A 24 10.04 5.66 10.32
C THR A 24 8.72 5.18 10.93
N ALA A 25 8.61 5.17 12.26
CA ALA A 25 7.36 4.83 12.96
C ALA A 25 6.15 5.64 12.44
N ALA A 26 6.29 6.97 12.31
CA ALA A 26 5.24 7.83 11.80
C ALA A 26 4.91 7.55 10.33
N GLU A 27 5.92 7.24 9.51
CA GLU A 27 5.71 6.88 8.11
C GLU A 27 5.02 5.52 7.96
N ALA A 28 5.34 4.55 8.81
CA ALA A 28 4.69 3.26 8.83
C ALA A 28 3.20 3.36 9.17
N GLU A 29 2.83 4.22 10.13
CA GLU A 29 1.43 4.51 10.44
C GLU A 29 0.70 5.12 9.23
N LEU A 30 1.33 6.08 8.52
CA LEU A 30 0.76 6.68 7.31
C LEU A 30 0.63 5.68 6.15
N VAL A 31 1.63 4.81 5.96
CA VAL A 31 1.61 3.74 4.95
C VAL A 31 0.44 2.79 5.22
N VAL A 32 0.26 2.36 6.46
CA VAL A 32 -0.86 1.48 6.84
C VAL A 32 -2.20 2.18 6.70
N ALA A 33 -2.30 3.47 7.04
CA ALA A 33 -3.51 4.25 6.83
C ALA A 33 -3.90 4.32 5.33
N ILE A 34 -2.93 4.51 4.43
CA ILE A 34 -3.17 4.47 2.98
C ILE A 34 -3.63 3.08 2.55
N CYS A 35 -3.01 2.01 3.05
CA CYS A 35 -3.42 0.64 2.73
C CYS A 35 -4.88 0.38 3.14
N GLN A 36 -5.31 0.88 4.29
CA GLN A 36 -6.69 0.75 4.75
C GLN A 36 -7.66 1.49 3.81
N LEU A 37 -7.28 2.67 3.33
CA LEU A 37 -8.06 3.49 2.40
C LEU A 37 -8.12 2.88 0.98
N ALA A 38 -7.11 2.09 0.60
CA ALA A 38 -7.05 1.35 -0.65
C ALA A 38 -7.98 0.12 -0.62
N VAL A 39 -7.99 -0.66 0.47
CA VAL A 39 -8.94 -1.79 0.60
C VAL A 39 -10.38 -1.30 0.66
N ALA A 40 -10.65 -0.17 1.30
CA ALA A 40 -12.01 0.39 1.36
C ALA A 40 -12.47 1.09 0.07
N ALA A 41 -11.75 0.91 -1.04
CA ALA A 41 -12.03 1.58 -2.31
C ALA A 41 -13.25 1.00 -3.00
N ASP A 42 -13.24 -0.31 -3.18
CA ASP A 42 -14.40 -1.06 -3.59
C ASP A 42 -15.39 -1.07 -2.39
N LYS A 43 -16.69 -1.07 -2.65
CA LYS A 43 -17.70 -0.94 -1.58
C LYS A 43 -18.01 -2.29 -0.92
N VAL A 44 -17.14 -3.28 -1.09
CA VAL A 44 -17.40 -4.66 -0.73
C VAL A 44 -16.41 -5.07 0.35
N GLU A 45 -16.93 -5.47 1.50
CA GLU A 45 -16.07 -6.05 2.53
C GLU A 45 -15.73 -7.49 2.13
N ASP A 46 -14.51 -7.71 1.61
CA ASP A 46 -13.96 -9.04 1.40
C ASP A 46 -13.06 -9.45 2.60
N PRO A 47 -13.38 -10.55 3.31
CA PRO A 47 -12.53 -11.09 4.37
C PRO A 47 -11.08 -11.40 3.93
N ASP A 48 -10.86 -11.75 2.67
CA ASP A 48 -9.54 -12.06 2.14
C ASP A 48 -8.68 -10.79 2.00
N GLU A 49 -9.29 -9.66 1.62
CA GLU A 49 -8.63 -8.35 1.57
C GLU A 49 -8.31 -7.82 2.96
N ALA A 50 -9.24 -7.97 3.91
CA ALA A 50 -9.01 -7.62 5.30
C ALA A 50 -7.86 -8.44 5.91
N ALA A 51 -7.75 -9.72 5.55
CA ALA A 51 -6.65 -10.59 5.95
C ALA A 51 -5.32 -10.17 5.31
N LEU A 52 -5.33 -9.83 4.01
CA LEU A 52 -4.16 -9.33 3.30
C LEU A 52 -3.68 -7.99 3.88
N PHE A 53 -4.59 -7.06 4.12
CA PHE A 53 -4.32 -5.79 4.81
C PHE A 53 -3.62 -6.03 6.14
N GLN A 54 -4.15 -6.94 6.97
CA GLN A 54 -3.51 -7.21 8.27
C GLN A 54 -2.12 -7.82 8.15
N SER A 55 -1.91 -8.69 7.15
CA SER A 55 -0.57 -9.23 6.85
C SER A 55 0.40 -8.11 6.50
N ILE A 56 0.01 -7.23 5.57
CA ILE A 56 0.80 -6.07 5.16
C ILE A 56 1.08 -5.13 6.34
N ALA A 57 0.06 -4.79 7.12
CA ALA A 57 0.19 -3.87 8.25
C ALA A 57 1.15 -4.41 9.31
N THR A 58 1.08 -5.72 9.59
CA THR A 58 2.01 -6.41 10.49
C THR A 58 3.45 -6.32 9.97
N HIS A 59 3.67 -6.53 8.68
CA HIS A 59 5.01 -6.45 8.09
C HIS A 59 5.57 -5.02 8.08
N VAL A 60 4.74 -4.02 7.79
CA VAL A 60 5.13 -2.60 7.82
C VAL A 60 5.53 -2.17 9.24
N TYR A 61 4.73 -2.54 10.26
CA TYR A 61 5.03 -2.22 11.65
C TYR A 61 6.31 -2.92 12.12
N ALA A 62 6.49 -4.20 11.77
CA ALA A 62 7.71 -4.93 12.08
C ALA A 62 8.94 -4.29 11.44
N HIS A 63 8.83 -3.82 10.19
CA HIS A 63 9.92 -3.14 9.49
C HIS A 63 10.29 -1.79 10.14
N ALA A 64 9.31 -1.07 10.65
CA ALA A 64 9.52 0.16 11.40
C ALA A 64 9.94 -0.06 12.87
N ASN A 65 10.12 -1.32 13.31
CA ASN A 65 10.39 -1.72 14.70
C ASN A 65 9.34 -1.21 15.69
N LEU A 66 8.07 -1.15 15.26
CA LEU A 66 6.94 -0.84 16.13
C LEU A 66 6.53 -2.09 16.91
N SER A 67 6.49 -1.97 18.24
CA SER A 67 6.03 -3.05 19.13
C SER A 67 4.51 -3.07 19.33
N THR A 68 3.79 -2.10 18.75
CA THR A 68 2.34 -1.98 18.84
C THR A 68 1.66 -2.86 17.80
N THR A 69 0.43 -3.28 18.10
CA THR A 69 -0.40 -3.98 17.13
C THR A 69 -0.85 -3.00 16.05
N PRO A 70 -0.81 -3.38 14.76
CA PRO A 70 -1.39 -2.56 13.71
C PRO A 70 -2.89 -2.33 13.92
N PRO A 71 -3.45 -1.22 13.42
CA PRO A 71 -4.89 -0.99 13.46
C PRO A 71 -5.64 -2.13 12.75
N THR A 72 -6.84 -2.43 13.23
CA THR A 72 -7.77 -3.31 12.52
C THR A 72 -8.37 -2.57 11.34
N PHE A 73 -8.72 -3.31 10.28
CA PHE A 73 -9.46 -2.74 9.16
C PHE A 73 -10.76 -2.10 9.66
N HIS A 74 -11.04 -0.88 9.22
CA HIS A 74 -12.31 -0.20 9.43
C HIS A 74 -12.86 0.25 8.09
N PRO A 75 -14.07 -0.22 7.69
CA PRO A 75 -14.69 0.19 6.44
C PRO A 75 -15.03 1.68 6.50
N ILE A 76 -14.97 2.35 5.34
CA ILE A 76 -15.31 3.76 5.18
C ILE A 76 -16.49 3.85 4.22
N GLU A 77 -17.65 4.26 4.72
CA GLU A 77 -18.89 4.29 3.94
C GLU A 77 -18.96 5.48 2.96
N ASP A 78 -18.29 6.59 3.30
CA ASP A 78 -18.30 7.83 2.51
C ASP A 78 -17.04 7.91 1.61
N GLN A 79 -17.26 7.82 0.30
CA GLN A 79 -16.21 7.81 -0.72
C GLN A 79 -15.52 9.17 -0.87
N ASP A 80 -16.23 10.28 -0.68
CA ASP A 80 -15.63 11.62 -0.74
C ASP A 80 -14.72 11.81 0.49
N GLN A 81 -15.21 11.41 1.66
CA GLN A 81 -14.39 11.41 2.88
C GLN A 81 -13.15 10.51 2.74
N ARG A 82 -13.29 9.32 2.13
CA ARG A 82 -12.18 8.41 1.86
C ARG A 82 -11.13 9.06 0.97
N ARG A 83 -11.54 9.69 -0.14
CA ARG A 83 -10.64 10.39 -1.06
C ARG A 83 -9.92 11.54 -0.37
N ASP A 84 -10.63 12.38 0.40
CA ASP A 84 -10.03 13.49 1.14
C ASP A 84 -9.01 13.00 2.18
N LEU A 85 -9.34 11.93 2.92
CA LEU A 85 -8.43 11.30 3.87
C LEU A 85 -7.20 10.73 3.17
N MET A 86 -7.37 10.08 2.02
CA MET A 86 -6.26 9.54 1.23
C MET A 86 -5.33 10.65 0.78
N GLN A 87 -5.85 11.72 0.17
CA GLN A 87 -5.04 12.85 -0.29
C GLN A 87 -4.29 13.51 0.87
N SER A 88 -4.95 13.73 2.01
CA SER A 88 -4.32 14.36 3.18
C SER A 88 -3.24 13.48 3.82
N THR A 89 -3.43 12.16 3.82
CA THR A 89 -2.47 11.18 4.32
C THR A 89 -1.28 11.06 3.37
N ALA A 90 -1.54 10.93 2.07
CA ALA A 90 -0.53 10.83 1.03
C ALA A 90 0.37 12.08 0.96
N ALA A 91 -0.21 13.27 1.10
CA ALA A 91 0.55 14.52 1.15
C ALA A 91 1.59 14.57 2.28
N GLN A 92 1.39 13.83 3.38
CA GLN A 92 2.38 13.73 4.46
C GLN A 92 3.55 12.80 4.13
N LEU A 93 3.38 11.91 3.16
CA LEU A 93 4.44 11.04 2.63
C LEU A 93 5.07 11.59 1.35
N ALA A 94 4.46 12.57 0.70
CA ALA A 94 4.91 13.09 -0.59
C ALA A 94 6.42 13.41 -0.63
N GLY A 95 7.11 12.86 -1.64
CA GLY A 95 8.55 13.03 -1.83
C GLY A 95 9.45 12.26 -0.85
N LYS A 96 8.89 11.47 0.07
CA LYS A 96 9.66 10.57 0.95
C LYS A 96 9.84 9.20 0.29
N PRO A 97 10.92 8.46 0.60
CA PRO A 97 11.08 7.09 0.11
C PRO A 97 9.94 6.14 0.49
N SER A 98 9.30 6.37 1.65
CA SER A 98 8.12 5.63 2.10
C SER A 98 6.85 5.87 1.26
N ALA A 99 6.82 6.91 0.41
CA ALA A 99 5.74 7.10 -0.56
C ALA A 99 5.66 5.93 -1.55
N GLY A 100 6.80 5.49 -2.09
CA GLY A 100 6.84 4.33 -2.98
C GLY A 100 6.36 3.05 -2.30
N LEU A 101 6.58 2.92 -0.99
CA LEU A 101 6.09 1.77 -0.21
C LEU A 101 4.56 1.83 -0.08
N ALA A 102 4.02 3.00 0.24
CA ALA A 102 2.57 3.20 0.31
C ALA A 102 1.89 2.88 -1.02
N TYR A 103 2.44 3.38 -2.12
CA TYR A 103 1.93 3.13 -3.47
C TYR A 103 1.98 1.64 -3.84
N ALA A 104 3.14 0.99 -3.67
CA ALA A 104 3.32 -0.42 -3.97
C ALA A 104 2.34 -1.31 -3.20
N LEU A 105 2.14 -1.04 -1.91
CA LEU A 105 1.23 -1.84 -1.07
C LEU A 105 -0.23 -1.55 -1.38
N ALA A 106 -0.59 -0.30 -1.70
CA ALA A 106 -1.93 0.05 -2.16
C ALA A 106 -2.27 -0.66 -3.49
N TYR A 107 -1.33 -0.69 -4.44
CA TYR A 107 -1.47 -1.43 -5.69
C TYR A 107 -1.78 -2.91 -5.44
N ILE A 108 -0.99 -3.57 -4.59
CA ILE A 108 -1.19 -4.97 -4.23
C ILE A 108 -2.59 -5.24 -3.69
N LEU A 109 -3.10 -4.34 -2.84
CA LEU A 109 -4.44 -4.47 -2.26
C LEU A 109 -5.51 -4.31 -3.34
N ALA A 110 -5.35 -3.33 -4.21
CA ALA A 110 -6.23 -3.04 -5.35
C ALA A 110 -6.21 -4.11 -6.46
N ILE A 111 -5.25 -5.04 -6.48
CA ILE A 111 -5.23 -6.15 -7.45
C ILE A 111 -5.37 -7.52 -6.76
N SER A 112 -5.80 -7.52 -5.50
CA SER A 112 -5.70 -8.72 -4.66
C SER A 112 -6.68 -9.83 -5.02
N ASP A 113 -7.76 -9.46 -5.70
CA ASP A 113 -8.76 -10.31 -6.34
C ASP A 113 -8.40 -10.69 -7.80
N LEU A 114 -7.25 -10.18 -8.30
CA LEU A 114 -6.73 -10.32 -9.66
C LEU A 114 -7.56 -9.61 -10.74
N ASP A 115 -8.40 -8.64 -10.37
CA ASP A 115 -9.16 -7.81 -11.30
C ASP A 115 -9.15 -6.35 -10.84
N LEU A 116 -8.38 -5.49 -11.53
CA LEU A 116 -8.36 -4.07 -11.18
C LEU A 116 -9.63 -3.39 -11.70
N ALA A 117 -10.54 -3.05 -10.80
CA ALA A 117 -11.74 -2.30 -11.15
C ALA A 117 -11.38 -0.87 -11.61
N PRO A 118 -12.19 -0.23 -12.46
CA PRO A 118 -11.96 1.16 -12.87
C PRO A 118 -11.78 2.13 -11.69
N GLU A 119 -12.57 1.95 -10.62
CA GLU A 119 -12.53 2.76 -9.42
C GLU A 119 -11.20 2.64 -8.64
N GLU A 120 -10.59 1.46 -8.68
CA GLU A 120 -9.29 1.21 -8.05
C GLU A 120 -8.15 1.76 -8.91
N GLY A 121 -8.29 1.68 -10.24
CA GLY A 121 -7.40 2.36 -11.17
C GLY A 121 -7.38 3.88 -10.95
N GLU A 122 -8.56 4.51 -10.86
CA GLU A 122 -8.69 5.94 -10.55
C GLU A 122 -8.09 6.28 -9.18
N LEU A 123 -8.30 5.43 -8.17
CA LEU A 123 -7.70 5.59 -6.86
C LEU A 123 -6.18 5.58 -6.92
N LEU A 124 -5.59 4.63 -7.63
CA LEU A 124 -4.14 4.50 -7.74
C LEU A 124 -3.52 5.69 -8.49
N GLU A 125 -4.20 6.20 -9.52
CA GLU A 125 -3.78 7.43 -10.20
C GLU A 125 -3.80 8.63 -9.25
N ASP A 126 -4.92 8.86 -8.56
CA ASP A 126 -5.08 9.92 -7.55
C ASP A 126 -4.01 9.80 -6.43
N LEU A 127 -3.72 8.57 -6.00
CA LEU A 127 -2.75 8.28 -4.95
C LEU A 127 -1.32 8.56 -5.42
N GLY A 128 -0.96 8.15 -6.65
CA GLY A 128 0.36 8.40 -7.24
C GLY A 128 0.67 9.90 -7.31
N GLU A 129 -0.30 10.69 -7.77
CA GLU A 129 -0.18 12.15 -7.80
C GLU A 129 -0.01 12.72 -6.39
N ALA A 130 -0.84 12.32 -5.43
CA ALA A 130 -0.79 12.82 -4.06
C ALA A 130 0.51 12.44 -3.31
N LEU A 131 1.11 11.30 -3.67
CA LEU A 131 2.41 10.84 -3.16
C LEU A 131 3.60 11.49 -3.87
N ALA A 132 3.35 12.31 -4.91
CA ALA A 132 4.36 12.88 -5.78
C ALA A 132 5.27 11.81 -6.42
N ILE A 133 4.66 10.70 -6.86
CA ILE A 133 5.32 9.64 -7.63
C ILE A 133 5.03 9.91 -9.10
N ASP A 134 6.08 10.07 -9.91
CA ASP A 134 5.93 10.19 -11.35
C ASP A 134 5.52 8.86 -12.00
N ALA A 135 4.93 8.94 -13.18
CA ALA A 135 4.39 7.77 -13.89
C ALA A 135 5.46 6.71 -14.18
N ASP A 136 6.69 7.11 -14.56
CA ASP A 136 7.77 6.17 -14.83
C ASP A 136 8.14 5.38 -13.56
N ARG A 137 8.21 6.06 -12.40
CA ARG A 137 8.45 5.38 -11.12
C ARG A 137 7.27 4.53 -10.69
N ALA A 138 6.04 4.96 -10.92
CA ALA A 138 4.85 4.17 -10.62
C ALA A 138 4.86 2.85 -11.42
N ASP A 139 5.16 2.93 -12.72
CA ASP A 139 5.30 1.76 -13.60
C ASP A 139 6.41 0.82 -13.13
N ASP A 140 7.59 1.34 -12.81
CA ASP A 140 8.71 0.55 -12.27
C ASP A 140 8.33 -0.19 -10.98
N LEU A 141 7.60 0.49 -10.08
CA LEU A 141 7.12 -0.12 -8.83
C LEU A 141 6.10 -1.22 -9.13
N ILE A 142 5.14 -0.98 -10.01
CA ILE A 142 4.12 -1.97 -10.40
C ILE A 142 4.77 -3.20 -11.00
N VAL A 143 5.68 -3.03 -11.96
CA VAL A 143 6.40 -4.14 -12.60
C VAL A 143 7.17 -4.95 -11.57
N GLY A 144 8.00 -4.28 -10.75
CA GLY A 144 8.82 -4.97 -9.76
C GLY A 144 7.99 -5.69 -8.68
N VAL A 145 6.89 -5.10 -8.24
CA VAL A 145 5.99 -5.72 -7.26
C VAL A 145 5.25 -6.90 -7.86
N THR A 146 4.76 -6.77 -9.11
CA THR A 146 4.07 -7.85 -9.82
C THR A 146 4.96 -9.08 -9.99
N GLU A 147 6.24 -8.89 -10.30
CA GLU A 147 7.23 -9.97 -10.38
C GLU A 147 7.41 -10.72 -9.04
N VAL A 148 7.22 -10.05 -7.90
CA VAL A 148 7.38 -10.65 -6.56
C VAL A 148 6.14 -11.44 -6.11
N ILE A 149 4.94 -10.94 -6.45
CA ILE A 149 3.68 -11.54 -5.99
C ILE A 149 3.14 -12.60 -6.94
N THR A 150 3.59 -12.61 -8.20
CA THR A 150 3.20 -13.64 -9.16
C THR A 150 3.91 -14.97 -8.83
N PRO A 151 3.18 -16.09 -8.67
CA PRO A 151 3.80 -17.39 -8.44
C PRO A 151 4.73 -17.78 -9.59
N ALA A 152 5.90 -18.36 -9.28
CA ALA A 152 6.74 -18.99 -10.30
C ALA A 152 6.00 -20.22 -10.87
N GLU A 153 5.88 -20.29 -12.20
CA GLU A 153 5.33 -21.45 -12.93
C GLU A 153 6.11 -22.75 -12.67
#